data_AF-A0A7C4UDM4-F1
#
_entry.id   AF-A0A7C4UDM4-F1
#
_cell.length_a   1.000
_cell.length_b   1.000
_cell.length_c   1.000
_cell.angle_alpha   90.00
_cell.angle_beta   90.00
_cell.angle_gamma   90.00
#
_symmetry.space_group_name_H-M   'P 1'
#
loop_
_entity.id
_entity.type
_entity.pdbx_description
1 polymer ?
#
loop_
_entity_poly.entity_id
_entity_poly.type
_entity_poly.pdbx_seq_one_letter_code
_entity_poly.pdbx_strand_id
1 'polypeptide(L)' 'MNIAIGSDHRGFTVKQRLVKLLEGMGHDVFDAGTYGNEYSDYPDYAFKVAQLVGGGEKERGILVCGTGIGMCIAANKVA' A
#
# COMPACT_ATOMS: atom_id res chain seq x y z
N MET A 1 -0.88 -6.67 -14.24
CA MET A 1 -1.90 -6.45 -13.19
C MET A 1 -1.77 -5.02 -12.72
N ASN A 2 -2.91 -4.42 -12.36
CA ASN A 2 -2.96 -3.09 -11.75
C ASN A 2 -2.93 -3.23 -10.22
N ILE A 3 -1.83 -2.81 -9.58
CA ILE A 3 -1.59 -3.01 -8.15
C ILE A 3 -1.55 -1.65 -7.45
N ALA A 4 -2.33 -1.49 -6.37
CA ALA A 4 -2.12 -0.40 -5.42
C ALA A 4 -1.16 -0.84 -4.32
N ILE A 5 -0.22 0.02 -3.95
CA ILE A 5 0.70 -0.23 -2.83
C ILE A 5 0.74 0.95 -1.87
N GLY A 6 0.71 0.67 -0.57
CA GLY A 6 0.71 1.69 0.48
C GLY A 6 1.57 1.31 1.68
N SER A 7 2.13 2.30 2.35
CA SER A 7 2.86 2.11 3.60
C SER A 7 2.75 3.29 4.55
N ASP A 8 2.99 3.05 5.84
CA ASP A 8 3.38 4.13 6.75
C ASP A 8 4.88 4.44 6.59
N HIS A 9 5.37 5.38 7.40
CA HIS A 9 6.78 5.76 7.48
C HIS A 9 7.72 4.59 7.78
N ARG A 10 7.28 3.60 8.56
CA ARG A 10 8.09 2.42 8.88
C ARG A 10 8.22 1.47 7.70
N GLY A 11 7.22 1.41 6.83
CA GLY A 11 7.21 0.58 5.62
C GLY A 11 7.81 1.26 4.38
N PHE A 12 8.09 2.57 4.40
CA PHE A 12 8.46 3.35 3.22
C PHE A 12 9.61 2.75 2.40
N THR A 13 10.73 2.42 3.06
CA THR A 13 11.91 1.88 2.38
C THR A 13 11.62 0.53 1.70
N VAL A 14 10.85 -0.33 2.34
CA VAL A 14 10.46 -1.64 1.79
C VAL A 14 9.49 -1.45 0.62
N LYS A 15 8.50 -0.57 0.78
CA LYS A 15 7.54 -0.21 -0.27
C LYS A 15 8.25 0.24 -1.54
N GLN A 16 9.23 1.14 -1.45
CA GLN A 16 9.99 1.63 -2.61
C GLN A 16 10.74 0.51 -3.35
N ARG A 17 11.25 -0.50 -2.62
CA ARG A 17 11.87 -1.69 -3.24
C ARG A 17 10.84 -2.57 -3.95
N LEU A 18 9.66 -2.73 -3.34
CA LEU A 18 8.56 -3.50 -3.93
C LEU A 18 8.01 -2.83 -5.19
N VAL A 19 7.85 -1.49 -5.20
CA VAL A 19 7.43 -0.73 -6.40
C VAL A 19 8.36 -1.05 -7.57
N LYS A 20 9.66 -0.85 -7.40
CA LYS A 20 10.66 -1.13 -8.45
C LYS A 20 10.65 -2.58 -8.93
N LEU A 21 10.49 -3.53 -8.01
CA LEU A 21 10.42 -4.95 -8.34
C LEU A 21 9.17 -5.25 -9.18
N LEU A 22 8.00 -4.77 -8.76
CA LEU A 22 6.73 -5.02 -9.42
C LEU A 22 6.68 -4.36 -10.80
N GLU A 23 7.16 -3.13 -10.92
CA GLU A 23 7.31 -2.44 -12.21
C GLU A 23 8.27 -3.21 -13.14
N GLY A 24 9.40 -3.68 -12.62
CA GLY A 24 10.35 -4.52 -13.36
C GLY A 24 9.78 -5.87 -13.82
N MET A 25 8.73 -6.35 -13.16
CA MET A 25 7.97 -7.54 -13.55
C MET A 25 6.82 -7.23 -14.55
N GLY A 26 6.65 -5.97 -14.96
CA GLY A 26 5.62 -5.55 -15.91
C GLY A 26 4.23 -5.29 -15.29
N HIS A 27 4.15 -5.07 -13.98
CA HIS A 27 2.91 -4.62 -13.33
C HIS A 27 2.75 -3.10 -13.42
N ASP A 28 1.51 -2.63 -13.54
CA ASP A 28 1.18 -1.21 -13.36
C ASP A 28 0.96 -0.95 -11.87
N VAL A 29 1.83 -0.13 -11.27
CA VAL A 29 1.88 0.08 -9.83
C VAL A 29 1.45 1.50 -9.50
N PHE A 30 0.38 1.62 -8.71
CA PHE A 30 -0.03 2.88 -8.11
C PHE A 30 0.50 2.97 -6.68
N ASP A 31 1.45 3.88 -6.46
CA ASP A 31 1.94 4.21 -5.13
C ASP A 31 0.97 5.15 -4.41
N ALA A 32 0.29 4.63 -3.38
CA ALA A 32 -0.69 5.37 -2.59
C ALA A 32 -0.07 6.24 -1.48
N GLY A 33 1.26 6.22 -1.31
CA GLY A 33 2.00 6.85 -0.21
C GLY A 33 2.38 5.83 0.88
N THR A 34 2.99 6.25 1.98
CA THR A 34 3.59 7.56 2.24
C THR A 34 4.75 7.87 1.30
N TYR A 35 5.17 9.12 1.18
CA TYR A 35 6.23 9.53 0.23
C TYR A 35 7.58 9.82 0.90
N GLY A 36 7.71 9.51 2.18
CA GLY A 36 8.96 9.66 2.92
C GLY A 36 8.97 8.93 4.25
N ASN A 37 9.95 9.26 5.08
CA ASN A 37 10.16 8.66 6.40
C ASN A 37 9.60 9.54 7.54
N GLU A 38 8.92 10.63 7.20
CA GLU A 38 8.24 11.48 8.16
C GLU A 38 7.12 10.68 8.83
N TYR A 39 6.92 10.91 10.12
CA TYR A 39 5.88 10.22 10.88
C TYR A 39 4.53 10.32 10.17
N SER A 40 3.84 9.19 10.11
CA SER A 40 2.58 9.05 9.40
C SER A 40 1.76 7.92 10.00
N ASP A 41 0.43 8.04 9.94
CA ASP A 41 -0.47 7.04 10.50
C ASP A 41 -0.85 6.00 9.44
N TYR A 42 -0.66 4.73 9.80
CA TYR A 42 -0.91 3.61 8.88
C TYR A 42 -2.36 3.48 8.37
N PRO A 43 -3.43 3.85 9.13
CA PRO A 43 -4.80 3.68 8.63
C PRO A 43 -5.09 4.48 7.36
N ASP A 44 -4.50 5.66 7.20
CA ASP A 44 -4.75 6.53 6.04
C ASP A 44 -4.37 5.84 4.73
N TYR A 45 -3.20 5.20 4.71
CA TYR A 45 -2.70 4.47 3.54
C TYR A 45 -3.38 3.11 3.36
N ALA A 46 -3.68 2.42 4.47
CA ALA A 46 -4.44 1.17 4.43
C ALA A 46 -5.82 1.37 3.80
N PHE A 47 -6.54 2.39 4.26
CA PHE A 47 -7.89 2.71 3.78
C PHE A 47 -7.88 3.09 2.30
N LYS A 48 -6.94 3.95 1.89
CA LYS A 48 -6.79 4.35 0.48
C LYS A 48 -6.55 3.15 -0.44
N VAL A 49 -5.63 2.25 -0.11
CA VAL A 49 -5.38 1.05 -0.92
C VAL A 49 -6.59 0.12 -0.91
N ALA A 50 -7.21 -0.08 0.25
CA ALA A 50 -8.38 -0.96 0.37
C ALA A 50 -9.58 -0.44 -0.43
N GLN A 51 -9.83 0.88 -0.47
CA GLN A 51 -10.87 1.48 -1.30
C GLN A 51 -10.62 1.29 -2.79
N LEU A 52 -9.38 1.49 -3.25
CA LEU A 52 -9.03 1.27 -4.66
C LEU A 52 -9.27 -0.18 -5.10
N VAL A 53 -9.00 -1.14 -4.20
CA VAL A 53 -9.22 -2.56 -4.48
C VAL A 53 -10.70 -2.93 -4.36
N GLY A 54 -11.37 -2.52 -3.28
CA GLY A 54 -12.80 -2.79 -3.05
C GLY A 54 -13.70 -2.14 -4.11
N GLY A 55 -13.31 -0.98 -4.64
CA GLY A 55 -13.99 -0.30 -5.75
C GLY A 55 -13.66 -0.85 -7.14
N GLY A 56 -12.73 -1.80 -7.27
CA GLY A 56 -12.33 -2.38 -8.54
C GLY A 56 -11.43 -1.51 -9.42
N GLU A 57 -10.97 -0.35 -8.93
CA GLU A 57 -10.00 0.51 -9.62
C GLU A 57 -8.62 -0.15 -9.74
N LYS A 58 -8.29 -1.02 -8.78
CA LYS A 58 -7.07 -1.83 -8.76
C LYS A 58 -7.41 -3.29 -8.48
N GLU A 59 -6.66 -4.20 -9.11
CA GLU A 59 -6.91 -5.64 -9.00
C GLU A 59 -6.44 -6.20 -7.65
N ARG A 60 -5.35 -5.65 -7.10
CA ARG A 60 -4.70 -6.12 -5.86
C ARG A 60 -4.11 -4.96 -5.08
N GLY A 61 -4.02 -5.16 -3.76
CA GLY A 61 -3.42 -4.23 -2.82
C GLY A 61 -2.25 -4.86 -2.09
N ILE A 62 -1.17 -4.10 -1.89
CA ILE A 62 -0.03 -4.48 -1.04
C ILE A 62 0.13 -3.40 0.03
N LEU A 63 0.21 -3.82 1.30
CA LEU A 63 0.36 -2.91 2.43
C LEU A 63 1.58 -3.27 3.27
N VAL A 64 2.34 -2.25 3.66
CA VAL A 64 3.59 -2.43 4.41
C VAL A 64 3.62 -1.50 5.61
N CYS A 65 3.87 -2.05 6.79
CA CYS A 65 4.26 -1.29 7.98
C CYS A 65 5.26 -2.09 8.80
N GLY A 66 5.55 -1.69 10.04
CA GLY A 66 6.50 -2.40 10.90
C GLY A 66 6.22 -3.90 11.08
N THR A 67 4.94 -4.31 11.16
CA THR A 67 4.54 -5.72 11.33
C THR A 67 3.49 -6.20 10.33
N GLY A 68 2.88 -5.30 9.57
CA GLY A 68 1.73 -5.56 8.70
C GLY A 68 0.38 -5.70 9.43
N ILE A 69 0.37 -5.89 10.75
CA ILE A 69 -0.87 -6.20 11.51
C ILE A 69 -1.84 -5.02 11.53
N GLY A 70 -1.39 -3.82 11.89
CA GLY A 70 -2.26 -2.64 11.91
C GLY A 70 -2.86 -2.31 10.53
N MET A 71 -2.03 -2.46 9.50
CA MET A 71 -2.44 -2.26 8.10
C MET A 71 -3.53 -3.25 7.68
N CYS A 72 -3.36 -4.55 7.96
CA CYS A 72 -4.35 -5.56 7.56
C CYS A 72 -5.67 -5.39 8.32
N ILE A 73 -5.61 -5.02 9.61
CA ILE A 73 -6.81 -4.74 10.41
C ILE A 73 -7.57 -3.55 9.82
N ALA A 74 -6.89 -2.45 9.51
CA ALA A 74 -7.51 -1.25 8.94
C ALA A 74 -8.11 -1.51 7.55
N ALA A 75 -7.37 -2.19 6.66
CA ALA A 75 -7.83 -2.53 5.33
C ALA A 75 -9.09 -3.42 5.35
N ASN A 76 -9.15 -4.41 6.25
CA ASN A 76 -10.29 -5.32 6.40
C ASN A 76 -11.54 -4.66 7.01
N LYS A 77 -11.55 -3.35 7.26
CA LYS A 77 -12.75 -2.59 7.64
C LYS A 77 -13.45 -1.93 6.45
N VAL A 78 -12.85 -1.96 5.27
CA VAL A 78 -13.48 -1.46 4.04
C VAL A 78 -14.46 -2.52 3.52
N ALA A 79 -15.67 -2.09 3.17
CA ALA A 79 -16.78 -2.93 2.70
C ALA A 79 -16.74 -3.15 1.18
#